data_AF-X1G9C7-F1
#
_entry.id   AF-X1G9C7-F1
#
_cell.length_a   1.000
_cell.length_b   1.000
_cell.length_c   1.000
_cell.angle_alpha   90.00
_cell.angle_beta   90.00
_cell.angle_gamma   90.00
#
_symmetry.space_group_name_H-M   'P 1'
#
loop_
_entity.id
_entity.type
_entity.pdbx_description
1 polymer ?
#
loop_
_entity_poly.entity_id
_entity_poly.type
_entity_poly.pdbx_seq_one_letter_code
_entity_poly.pdbx_strand_id
1 'polypeptide(L)' 'MEHQLGANIEEGQAGQSRLDFLSKYNIALKEARETFYWLKLLVAVEVFPKNKLNDLLNECDELVAILTTIVKKVRNSK' A
#
# COMPACT_ATOMS: atom_id res chain seq x y z
N MET A 1 5.37 -7.30 -5.97
CA MET A 1 4.61 -6.28 -5.22
C MET A 1 3.37 -6.91 -4.60
N GLU A 2 2.59 -7.64 -5.38
CA GLU A 2 1.31 -8.22 -4.95
C GLU A 2 1.39 -9.25 -3.82
N HIS A 3 2.47 -10.05 -3.74
CA HIS A 3 2.50 -11.20 -2.82
C HIS A 3 2.42 -10.82 -1.34
N GLN A 4 3.24 -9.87 -0.87
CA GLN A 4 3.28 -9.52 0.56
C GLN A 4 2.14 -8.56 0.96
N LEU A 5 1.82 -7.60 0.08
CA LEU A 5 0.71 -6.67 0.28
C LEU A 5 -0.64 -7.41 0.30
N GLY A 6 -0.85 -8.31 -0.68
CA GLY A 6 -2.03 -9.16 -0.75
C GLY A 6 -2.14 -10.10 0.45
N ALA A 7 -1.04 -10.73 0.87
CA ALA A 7 -1.05 -11.60 2.06
C ALA A 7 -1.49 -10.85 3.32
N ASN A 8 -0.95 -9.65 3.57
CA ASN A 8 -1.36 -8.83 4.71
C ASN A 8 -2.84 -8.39 4.61
N ILE A 9 -3.35 -8.09 3.41
CA ILE A 9 -4.76 -7.73 3.20
C ILE A 9 -5.66 -8.93 3.53
N GLU A 10 -5.36 -10.12 3.00
CA GLU A 10 -6.11 -11.36 3.23
C GLU A 10 -6.08 -11.77 4.71
N GLU A 11 -4.91 -11.73 5.34
CA GLU A 11 -4.77 -12.00 6.78
C GLU A 11 -5.57 -11.00 7.63
N GLY A 12 -5.55 -9.72 7.24
CA GLY A 12 -6.33 -8.68 7.92
C GLY A 12 -7.83 -8.91 7.80
N GLN A 13 -8.31 -9.32 6.63
CA GLN A 13 -9.73 -9.66 6.39
C GLN A 13 -10.18 -10.88 7.21
N ALA A 14 -9.30 -11.86 7.41
CA ALA A 14 -9.54 -13.01 8.28
C ALA A 14 -9.24 -12.73 9.77
N GLY A 15 -8.85 -11.50 10.11
CA GLY A 15 -8.41 -11.12 11.45
C GLY A 15 -9.51 -11.24 12.50
N GLN A 16 -9.15 -11.66 13.71
CA GLN A 16 -10.11 -11.95 14.79
C GLN A 16 -10.58 -10.71 15.55
N SER A 17 -9.95 -9.55 15.30
CA SER A 17 -10.30 -8.31 15.97
C SER A 17 -10.06 -7.09 15.08
N ARG A 18 -10.69 -5.98 15.44
CA ARG A 18 -10.46 -4.69 14.78
C ARG A 18 -9.01 -4.21 14.88
N LEU A 19 -8.32 -4.53 15.98
CA LEU A 19 -6.90 -4.18 16.17
C LEU A 19 -6.01 -5.04 15.27
N ASP A 20 -6.34 -6.31 15.10
CA ASP A 20 -5.63 -7.24 14.21
C ASP A 20 -5.78 -6.82 12.75
N PHE A 21 -7.02 -6.55 12.31
CA PHE A 21 -7.30 -5.94 11.00
C PHE A 21 -6.47 -4.68 10.79
N LEU A 22 -6.48 -3.75 11.76
CA LEU A 22 -5.75 -2.50 11.66
C LEU A 22 -4.23 -2.72 11.58
N SER A 23 -3.68 -3.67 12.33
CA SER A 23 -2.26 -4.02 12.31
C SER A 23 -1.84 -4.47 10.92
N LYS A 24 -2.56 -5.45 10.35
CA LYS A 24 -2.26 -6.02 9.03
C LYS A 24 -2.40 -4.99 7.90
N TYR A 25 -3.45 -4.18 7.93
CA TYR A 25 -3.64 -3.11 6.94
C TYR A 25 -2.60 -1.99 7.05
N ASN A 26 -2.06 -1.72 8.25
CA ASN A 26 -0.93 -0.79 8.39
C ASN A 26 0.36 -1.35 7.80
N ILE A 27 0.60 -2.66 7.91
CA ILE A 27 1.75 -3.33 7.27
C ILE A 27 1.60 -3.23 5.75
N ALA A 28 0.44 -3.59 5.20
CA ALA A 28 0.16 -3.45 3.77
C ALA A 28 0.36 -2.00 3.28
N LEU A 29 -0.13 -1.01 4.04
CA LEU A 29 0.06 0.42 3.72
C LEU A 29 1.53 0.84 3.73
N LYS A 30 2.33 0.31 4.67
CA LYS A 30 3.78 0.57 4.72
C LYS A 30 4.47 0.02 3.48
N GLU A 31 4.18 -1.23 3.11
CA GLU A 31 4.76 -1.90 1.93
C GLU A 31 4.39 -1.18 0.62
N ALA A 32 3.13 -0.71 0.49
CA ALA A 32 2.69 0.09 -0.65
C ALA A 32 3.50 1.39 -0.77
N ARG A 33 3.72 2.09 0.35
CA ARG A 33 4.50 3.34 0.39
C ARG A 33 5.97 3.12 0.07
N GLU A 34 6.57 2.05 0.59
CA GLU A 34 7.94 1.68 0.27
C GLU A 34 8.10 1.39 -1.22
N THR A 35 7.16 0.64 -1.81
CA THR A 35 7.19 0.36 -3.24
C THR A 35 7.04 1.63 -4.09
N PHE A 36 6.08 2.49 -3.72
CA PHE A 36 5.90 3.77 -4.39
C PHE A 36 7.14 4.67 -4.30
N TYR A 37 7.82 4.66 -3.16
CA TYR A 37 9.09 5.35 -2.97
C TYR A 37 10.18 4.80 -3.91
N TRP A 38 10.33 3.47 -4.00
CA TRP A 38 11.33 2.87 -4.89
C TRP A 38 11.07 3.18 -6.36
N LEU A 39 9.81 3.14 -6.81
CA LEU A 39 9.46 3.54 -8.19
C LEU A 39 9.81 5.00 -8.47
N LYS A 40 9.53 5.91 -7.52
CA LYS A 40 9.93 7.31 -7.64
C LYS A 40 11.45 7.48 -7.66
N LEU A 41 12.17 6.70 -6.86
CA LEU A 41 13.63 6.74 -6.86
C LEU A 41 14.20 6.27 -8.19
N LEU A 42 13.70 5.19 -8.77
CA LEU A 42 14.13 4.68 -10.09
C LEU A 42 13.98 5.73 -11.20
N VAL A 43 12.91 6.53 -11.15
CA VAL A 43 12.73 7.68 -12.04
C VAL A 43 13.73 8.79 -11.73
N ALA A 44 13.93 9.12 -10.45
CA ALA A 44 14.81 10.21 -10.02
C ALA A 44 16.29 9.95 -10.33
N VAL A 45 16.73 8.69 -10.32
CA VAL A 45 18.09 8.28 -10.70
C VAL A 45 18.21 7.91 -12.18
N GLU A 46 17.20 8.25 -12.99
CA GLU A 46 17.18 8.07 -14.45
C GLU A 46 17.39 6.62 -14.94
N VAL A 47 17.15 5.63 -14.08
CA VAL A 47 17.24 4.20 -14.45
C VAL A 47 16.12 3.83 -15.43
N PHE A 48 14.94 4.42 -15.24
CA PHE A 48 13.83 4.32 -16.18
C PHE A 48 13.21 5.70 -16.42
N PRO A 49 12.81 6.02 -17.67
CA PRO A 49 12.07 7.25 -17.92
C PRO A 49 10.69 7.16 -17.29
N LYS A 50 10.21 8.27 -16.72
CA LYS A 50 8.95 8.32 -15.96
C LYS A 50 7.75 7.75 -16.72
N ASN A 51 7.67 8.01 -18.03
CA ASN A 51 6.58 7.51 -18.88
C ASN A 51 6.48 5.98 -18.94
N LYS A 52 7.57 5.25 -18.69
CA LYS A 52 7.58 3.78 -18.63
C LYS A 52 7.05 3.24 -17.30
N LEU A 53 7.04 4.07 -16.24
CA LEU A 53 6.58 3.70 -14.91
C LEU A 53 5.30 4.43 -14.50
N ASN A 54 4.72 5.27 -15.37
CA ASN A 54 3.54 6.09 -15.03
C ASN A 54 2.37 5.24 -14.54
N ASP A 55 2.04 4.16 -15.25
CA ASP A 55 0.91 3.31 -14.89
C ASP A 55 1.13 2.66 -13.51
N LEU A 56 2.34 2.14 -13.26
CA LEU A 56 2.72 1.57 -11.96
C LEU A 56 2.74 2.61 -10.83
N LEU A 57 3.21 3.82 -11.11
CA LEU A 57 3.22 4.92 -10.14
C LEU A 57 1.81 5.33 -9.77
N ASN A 58 0.91 5.43 -10.75
CA ASN A 58 -0.49 5.76 -10.53
C ASN A 58 -1.19 4.66 -9.73
N GLU A 59 -1.02 3.39 -10.12
CA GLU A 59 -1.58 2.25 -9.41
C GLU A 59 -1.10 2.19 -7.94
N CYS A 60 0.20 2.41 -7.71
CA CYS A 60 0.74 2.46 -6.35
C CYS A 60 0.14 3.61 -5.52
N ASP A 61 -0.05 4.78 -6.12
CA ASP A 61 -0.65 5.93 -5.43
C ASP A 61 -2.13 5.68 -5.08
N GLU A 62 -2.88 5.06 -6.01
CA GLU A 62 -4.27 4.63 -5.79
C GLU A 62 -4.35 3.61 -4.64
N LEU A 63 -3.49 2.59 -4.63
CA LEU A 63 -3.42 1.61 -3.55
C LEU A 63 -3.10 2.25 -2.20
N VAL A 64 -2.14 3.18 -2.14
CA VAL A 64 -1.82 3.94 -0.92
C VAL A 64 -3.03 4.75 -0.46
N ALA A 65 -3.77 5.39 -1.37
CA ALA A 65 -4.95 6.17 -1.04
C ALA A 65 -6.09 5.30 -0.49
N ILE A 66 -6.36 4.15 -1.11
CA ILE A 66 -7.36 3.17 -0.68
C ILE A 66 -7.03 2.65 0.72
N LEU A 67 -5.80 2.13 0.92
CA LEU A 67 -5.36 1.58 2.20
C LEU A 67 -5.37 2.65 3.31
N THR A 68 -4.95 3.87 3.00
CA THR A 68 -5.01 5.00 3.94
C THR A 68 -6.46 5.30 4.35
N THR A 69 -7.40 5.26 3.41
CA THR A 69 -8.82 5.50 3.68
C THR A 69 -9.40 4.40 4.57
N ILE A 70 -9.08 3.13 4.29
CA ILE A 70 -9.51 1.98 5.11
C ILE A 70 -8.99 2.12 6.55
N VAL A 71 -7.68 2.34 6.71
CA VAL A 71 -7.03 2.50 8.03
C VAL A 71 -7.62 3.67 8.82
N LYS A 72 -7.95 4.78 8.15
CA LYS A 72 -8.59 5.96 8.79
C LYS A 72 -10.06 5.74 9.15
N LYS A 73 -10.78 4.90 8.40
CA LYS A 73 -12.22 4.61 8.62
C LYS A 73 -12.41 3.60 9.76
N VAL A 74 -11.67 2.49 9.75
CA VAL A 74 -11.28 1.78 10.98
C VAL A 74 -10.46 2.80 11.83
N ARG A 75 -9.85 2.57 12.98
CA ARG A 75 -9.44 3.69 13.89
C ARG A 75 -10.59 4.64 14.32
N ASN A 76 -11.24 5.42 13.44
CA ASN A 76 -12.29 6.40 13.76
C ASN A 76 -13.69 5.81 14.02
N SER A 77 -14.05 4.65 13.47
CA SER A 77 -15.32 3.99 13.85
C SER A 77 -15.28 3.61 15.33
N LYS A 78 -16.23 4.09 16.13
CA LYS A 78 -16.43 3.62 17.51
C LYS A 78 -16.85 2.16 17.53
#